data_AF-A0A183FWK2-F1
#
_entry.id   AF-A0A183FWK2-F1
#
_cell.length_a   1.000
_cell.length_b   1.000
_cell.length_c   1.000
_cell.angle_alpha   90.00
_cell.angle_beta   90.00
_cell.angle_gamma   90.00
#
_symmetry.space_group_name_H-M   'P 1'
#
loop_
_entity.id
_entity.type
_entity.pdbx_description
1 polymer ?
#
loop_
_entity_poly.entity_id
_entity_poly.type
_entity_poly.pdbx_seq_one_letter_code
_entity_poly.pdbx_strand_id
1 'polypeptide(L)' 'MKIFERILDRRIHEIVKLSDNQCGFVSGCGTIDAIHAARLLVEKHREKQKPVHIAFLDSEKDFDRVPRELI' A
#
# COMPACT_ATOMS: atom_id res chain seq x y z
N MET A 1 -10.21 -17.05 3.24
CA MET A 1 -9.67 -17.19 4.60
C MET A 1 -10.48 -18.17 5.42
N LYS A 2 -9.79 -19.07 6.11
CA LYS A 2 -10.35 -19.95 7.14
C LYS A 2 -10.78 -19.12 8.35
N ILE A 3 -11.59 -19.72 9.23
CA ILE A 3 -12.15 -19.03 10.41
C ILE A 3 -11.05 -18.44 11.29
N PHE A 4 -9.98 -19.20 11.55
CA PHE A 4 -8.88 -18.75 12.40
C PHE A 4 -8.14 -17.53 11.82
N GLU A 5 -7.87 -17.55 10.51
CA GLU A 5 -7.24 -16.42 9.81
C GLU A 5 -8.07 -15.14 9.95
N ARG A 6 -9.41 -15.24 9.86
CA ARG A 6 -10.30 -14.07 10.01
C ARG A 6 -10.25 -13.47 11.41
N ILE A 7 -10.10 -14.31 12.43
CA ILE A 7 -9.99 -13.86 13.82
C ILE A 7 -8.64 -13.14 14.02
N LEU A 8 -7.55 -13.70 13.49
CA LEU A 8 -6.23 -13.08 13.57
C LEU A 8 -6.20 -11.75 12.81
N ASP A 9 -6.69 -11.73 11.58
CA ASP A 9 -6.72 -10.53 10.73
C ASP A 9 -7.43 -9.36 11.43
N ARG A 10 -8.59 -9.61 12.03
CA ARG A 10 -9.32 -8.59 12.80
C ARG A 10 -8.48 -8.06 13.97
N ARG A 11 -7.84 -8.93 14.75
CA ARG A 11 -7.02 -8.54 15.89
C ARG A 11 -5.77 -7.75 15.47
N ILE A 12 -5.17 -8.12 14.34
CA ILE A 12 -4.02 -7.41 13.77
C ILE A 12 -4.44 -6.00 13.34
N HIS A 13 -5.59 -5.85 12.67
CA HIS A 13 -6.12 -4.55 12.29
C HIS A 13 -6.47 -3.63 13.48
N GLU A 14 -6.72 -4.19 14.67
CA GLU A 14 -6.95 -3.39 15.89
C GLU A 14 -5.66 -2.78 16.47
N ILE A 15 -4.49 -3.34 16.14
CA ILE A 15 -3.19 -2.90 16.70
C ILE A 15 -2.26 -2.27 15.66
N VAL A 16 -2.45 -2.56 14.38
CA VAL A 16 -1.66 -2.00 13.28
C VAL A 16 -2.33 -0.75 12.74
N LYS A 17 -1.59 0.36 12.68
CA LYS A 17 -1.99 1.54 11.92
C LYS A 17 -1.29 1.53 10.57
N LEU A 18 -2.07 1.42 9.51
CA LEU A 18 -1.56 1.55 8.14
C LEU A 18 -1.26 3.02 7.81
N SER A 19 -0.35 3.23 6.87
CA SER A 19 -0.10 4.56 6.30
C SER A 19 -1.30 5.01 5.47
N ASP A 20 -1.63 6.30 5.51
CA ASP A 20 -2.67 6.89 4.67
C ASP A 20 -2.37 6.74 3.15
N ASN A 21 -1.10 6.49 2.80
CA ASN A 21 -0.68 6.26 1.41
C ASN A 21 -0.83 4.78 0.99
N GLN A 22 -1.15 3.86 1.91
CA GLN A 22 -1.32 2.46 1.60
C GLN A 22 -2.68 2.23 0.93
N CYS A 23 -2.66 1.73 -0.30
CA CYS A 23 -3.88 1.43 -1.05
C CYS A 23 -4.13 -0.09 -1.21
N GLY A 24 -3.09 -0.91 -1.03
CA GLY A 24 -3.19 -2.37 -1.10
C GLY A 24 -3.71 -2.98 0.19
N PHE A 25 -4.68 -3.89 0.08
CA PHE A 25 -5.29 -4.61 1.22
C PHE A 25 -5.97 -3.70 2.25
N VAL A 26 -6.39 -2.49 1.86
CA VAL A 26 -7.09 -1.54 2.73
C VAL A 26 -8.58 -1.52 2.38
N SER A 27 -9.45 -1.71 3.38
CA SER A 27 -10.89 -1.59 3.17
C SER A 27 -11.28 -0.18 2.73
N GLY A 28 -12.01 -0.07 1.62
CA GLY A 28 -12.48 1.22 1.09
C GLY A 28 -11.44 2.02 0.30
N CYS A 29 -10.26 1.44 0.02
CA CYS A 29 -9.24 2.01 -0.84
C CYS A 29 -8.78 0.95 -1.85
N GLY A 30 -8.52 1.35 -3.09
CA GLY A 30 -8.11 0.41 -4.13
C GLY A 30 -7.18 1.00 -5.18
N THR A 31 -6.99 0.26 -6.26
CA THR A 31 -6.07 0.63 -7.35
C THR A 31 -6.44 1.96 -8.00
N ILE A 32 -7.73 2.28 -8.07
CA ILE A 32 -8.21 3.56 -8.63
C ILE A 32 -7.70 4.72 -7.79
N ASP A 33 -7.78 4.63 -6.46
CA ASP A 33 -7.31 5.66 -5.54
C ASP A 33 -5.80 5.86 -5.64
N ALA A 34 -5.03 4.76 -5.70
CA ALA A 34 -3.58 4.80 -5.89
C ALA A 34 -3.17 5.50 -7.19
N ILE A 35 -3.82 5.13 -8.31
CA ILE A 35 -3.58 5.74 -9.62
C ILE A 35 -3.97 7.23 -9.59
N HIS A 36 -5.10 7.57 -8.97
CA HIS A 36 -5.55 8.94 -8.86
C HIS A 36 -4.58 9.80 -8.05
N ALA A 37 -4.09 9.31 -6.91
CA ALA A 37 -3.09 9.99 -6.09
C ALA A 37 -1.78 10.22 -6.85
N ALA A 38 -1.29 9.20 -7.59
CA ALA A 38 -0.10 9.34 -8.43
C ALA A 38 -0.30 10.38 -9.54
N ARG A 39 -1.48 10.42 -10.18
CA ARG A 39 -1.81 11.44 -11.20
C ARG A 39 -1.82 12.86 -10.61
N LEU A 40 -2.51 13.05 -9.49
CA LEU A 40 -2.55 14.34 -8.79
C LEU A 40 -1.15 14.85 -8.42
N LEU A 41 -0.26 13.96 -7.97
CA LEU A 41 1.13 14.29 -7.69
C LEU A 41 1.83 14.85 -8.94
N VAL A 42 1.71 14.14 -10.07
CA VAL A 42 2.33 14.53 -11.35
C VAL A 42 1.77 15.87 -11.85
N GLU A 43 0.45 16.03 -11.83
CA GLU A 43 -0.24 17.23 -12.31
C GLU A 43 0.16 18.47 -11.49
N LYS A 44 0.12 18.38 -10.15
CA LYS A 44 0.46 19.49 -9.25
C LYS A 44 1.89 20.02 -9.42
N HIS A 45 2.84 19.16 -9.76
CA HIS A 45 4.21 19.57 -10.03
C HIS A 45 4.36 20.15 -11.44
N ARG A 46 3.68 19.57 -12.43
CA ARG A 46 3.64 20.08 -13.80
C ARG A 46 3.09 21.50 -13.86
N GLU A 47 2.02 21.80 -13.11
CA GLU A 47 1.46 23.15 -12.96
C GLU A 47 2.49 24.17 -12.45
N LYS A 48 3.41 23.73 -11.59
CA LYS A 48 4.47 24.56 -11.01
C LYS A 48 5.76 24.56 -11.84
N GLN A 49 5.74 23.94 -13.02
CA GLN A 49 6.93 23.70 -13.86
C GLN A 49 8.09 23.04 -13.09
N LYS A 50 7.76 22.20 -12.11
CA LYS A 50 8.75 21.43 -11.35
C LYS A 50 8.88 20.03 -11.92
N PRO A 51 10.10 19.48 -12.07
CA PRO A 51 10.27 18.11 -12.49
C PRO A 51 9.72 17.14 -11.43
N VAL A 52 9.21 16.00 -11.90
CA VAL A 52 8.83 14.86 -11.05
C VAL A 52 9.60 13.65 -11.53
N HIS A 53 10.25 12.96 -10.61
CA HIS A 53 10.89 11.68 -10.85
C HIS A 53 10.19 10.62 -10.02
N ILE A 54 9.76 9.53 -10.65
CA ILE A 54 9.04 8.43 -10.01
C ILE A 54 9.90 7.18 -10.14
N ALA A 55 10.15 6.51 -9.01
CA ALA A 55 10.78 5.19 -8.97
C ALA A 55 9.68 4.14 -8.79
N PHE A 56 9.64 3.16 -9.68
CA PHE A 56 8.80 1.98 -9.53
C PHE A 56 9.60 0.92 -8.78
N LEU A 57 9.11 0.52 -7.61
CA LEU A 57 9.70 -0.53 -6.80
C LEU A 57 8.72 -1.69 -6.76
N ASP A 58 9.23 -2.88 -7.03
CA ASP A 58 8.50 -4.14 -6.91
C ASP A 58 9.44 -5.17 -6.28
N SER A 59 8.90 -5.99 -5.38
CA SER A 59 9.66 -7.01 -4.66
C SER A 59 9.41 -8.39 -5.25
N GLU A 60 10.48 -9.09 -5.64
CA GLU A 60 10.37 -10.45 -6.17
C GLU A 60 9.93 -11.42 -5.06
N LYS A 61 8.75 -12.04 -5.25
CA LYS A 61 8.18 -13.05 -4.32
C LYS A 61 8.05 -12.53 -2.88
N ASP A 62 7.47 -11.34 -2.76
CA ASP A 62 7.09 -10.66 -1.53
C ASP A 62 6.47 -11.57 -0.44
N PHE A 63 5.56 -12.47 -0.80
CA PHE A 63 4.95 -13.39 0.17
C PHE A 63 5.85 -14.58 0.56
N ASP A 64 6.70 -15.06 -0.35
CA ASP A 64 7.53 -16.24 -0.10
C ASP A 64 8.82 -15.90 0.65
N ARG A 65 9.31 -14.65 0.51
CA ARG A 65 10.61 -14.21 1.04
C ARG A 65 10.53 -13.43 2.35
N VAL A 66 9.39 -13.47 3.05
CA VAL A 66 9.28 -12.85 4.39
C VAL A 66 10.14 -13.62 5.40
N PRO A 67 11.14 -12.98 6.05
CA PRO A 67 11.98 -13.66 7.04
C PRO A 67 11.14 -14.12 8.24
N ARG A 68 11.20 -15.42 8.58
CA ARG A 68 10.40 -15.99 9.66
C ARG A 68 10.81 -15.49 11.04
N GLU A 69 12.06 -15.05 11.21
CA GLU A 69 12.52 -14.45 12.47
C GLU A 69 11.85 -13.10 12.79
N LEU A 70 11.21 -12.46 11.80
CA LEU A 70 10.52 -11.18 11.95
C LEU A 70 9.01 -11.32 12.20
N ILE A 71 8.48 -12.55 12.19
CA ILE A 71 7.07 -12.87 12.42
C ILE A 71 6.93 -13.49 13.81
#